data_AF-A0A2V6GEF6-F1
#
_entry.id   AF-A0A2V6GEF6-F1
#
_cell.length_a   1.000
_cell.length_b   1.000
_cell.length_c   1.000
_cell.angle_alpha   90.00
_cell.angle_beta   90.00
_cell.angle_gamma   90.00
#
_symmetry.space_group_name_H-M   'P 1'
#
loop_
_entity.id
_entity.type
_entity.pdbx_description
1 polymer ?
#
loop_
_entity_poly.entity_id
_entity_poly.type
_entity_poly.pdbx_seq_one_letter_code
_entity_poly.pdbx_strand_id
1 'polypeptide(L)'
;MSPLTRTRRPWYRPSLTMQIMIGLIVGGVIGWLRPDWGNAVYFLRDIFINLIKSIIAPLVFSTIVVGIAGAGALRKVGRMGVKALVYFELVTTAALFIGLAVVNFTKPGVGVTLTPSDTGIIKAIGQSHPKTLIETIVHVFPSSVIEAMVHGDVLQIVAFSVLFALAVSAVGEKGQPIIRAMESLSQIMFKFTNYVMMFAPFGVGAAMAHTIGTQGLGVLVNLGNLVLSLYLALIIFIVLIFGLVIFIARVPLWQFVRAVREPAALAFATTSSESALPKAMESMERIGVPKHIVGFVMPTGYSFNLDGSTLYLAMASVFVAQAAEATTGQHMGWERQIMMMVALMITSKGVAAVPRASLVVLLGTLNSFLPAGLGPIGVAVIFGVDELMDMGRTCVNLIGNCLAWEGEFDDKRARVFGTPQEVELDLKSGDLAFADAVARGD
;
A
#
# COMPACT_ATOMS: atom_id res chain seq x y z
N MET A 1 15.88 39.13 -7.60
CA MET A 1 15.98 37.69 -7.28
C MET A 1 16.98 37.07 -8.23
N SER A 2 18.14 36.62 -7.74
CA SER A 2 19.18 36.01 -8.59
C SER A 2 18.68 34.68 -9.16
N PRO A 3 18.96 34.37 -10.44
CA PRO A 3 18.63 33.05 -10.99
C PRO A 3 19.49 32.02 -10.23
N LEU A 4 18.84 31.11 -9.51
CA LEU A 4 19.54 29.98 -8.88
C LEU A 4 20.21 29.17 -9.99
N THR A 5 21.52 29.37 -10.14
CA THR A 5 22.37 28.63 -11.07
C THR A 5 22.30 27.14 -10.72
N ARG A 6 21.76 26.37 -11.65
CA ARG A 6 21.81 24.90 -11.74
C ARG A 6 23.16 24.38 -11.27
N THR A 7 23.20 23.70 -10.13
CA THR A 7 24.25 22.72 -9.88
C THR A 7 23.70 21.38 -10.33
N ARG A 8 24.17 20.85 -11.47
CA ARG A 8 23.95 19.42 -11.76
C ARG A 8 24.49 18.66 -10.56
N ARG A 9 23.67 17.78 -9.99
CA ARG A 9 24.09 16.96 -8.85
C ARG A 9 25.37 16.22 -9.20
N PRO A 10 26.40 16.30 -8.36
CA PRO A 10 27.62 15.55 -8.59
C PRO A 10 27.32 14.05 -8.59
N TRP A 11 28.02 13.27 -9.42
CA TRP A 11 27.76 11.82 -9.56
C TRP A 11 27.87 11.02 -8.23
N TYR A 12 28.53 11.60 -7.23
CA TYR A 12 28.75 11.01 -5.90
C TYR A 12 27.59 11.28 -4.92
N ARG A 13 26.53 12.00 -5.32
CA ARG A 13 25.31 12.20 -4.52
C ARG A 13 24.12 11.53 -5.24
N PRO A 14 23.92 10.20 -5.06
CA PRO A 14 22.80 9.48 -5.66
C PRO A 14 21.46 10.08 -5.20
N SER A 15 20.42 10.01 -6.05
CA SER A 15 19.05 10.39 -5.67
C SER A 15 18.55 9.53 -4.52
N LEU A 16 17.53 10.00 -3.80
CA LEU A 16 17.03 9.26 -2.65
C LEU A 16 16.52 7.86 -3.05
N THR A 17 15.82 7.76 -4.18
CA THR A 17 15.42 6.46 -4.76
C THR A 17 16.61 5.52 -4.96
N MET A 18 17.73 6.03 -5.48
CA MET A 18 18.92 5.22 -5.71
C MET A 18 19.57 4.80 -4.39
N GLN A 19 19.58 5.68 -3.38
CA GLN A 19 20.04 5.33 -2.03
C GLN A 19 19.20 4.23 -1.40
N ILE A 20 17.87 4.29 -1.56
CA ILE A 20 16.95 3.24 -1.08
C ILE A 20 17.24 1.92 -1.78
N MET A 21 17.44 1.92 -3.11
CA MET A 21 17.80 0.70 -3.87
C MET A 21 19.18 0.14 -3.46
N ILE A 22 20.16 1.00 -3.20
CA ILE A 22 21.45 0.56 -2.67
C ILE A 22 21.27 -0.05 -1.28
N GLY A 23 20.50 0.62 -0.40
CA GLY A 23 20.18 0.12 0.94
C GLY A 23 19.52 -1.26 0.90
N LEU A 24 18.55 -1.44 0.00
CA LEU A 24 17.88 -2.70 -0.27
C LEU A 24 18.88 -3.82 -0.60
N ILE A 25 19.76 -3.58 -1.58
CA ILE A 25 20.75 -4.58 -2.03
C ILE A 25 21.77 -4.87 -0.93
N VAL A 26 22.33 -3.83 -0.31
CA VAL A 26 23.32 -3.97 0.77
C VAL A 26 22.73 -4.72 1.96
N GLY A 27 21.52 -4.35 2.37
CA GLY A 27 20.77 -5.03 3.41
C GLY A 27 20.60 -6.52 3.10
N GLY A 28 20.15 -6.84 1.88
CA GLY A 28 19.99 -8.23 1.45
C GLY A 28 21.29 -9.03 1.49
N VAL A 29 22.40 -8.44 1.04
CA VAL A 29 23.73 -9.08 1.10
C VAL A 29 24.18 -9.30 2.55
N ILE A 30 23.96 -8.33 3.44
CA ILE A 30 24.27 -8.49 4.88
C ILE A 30 23.43 -9.62 5.48
N GLY A 31 22.13 -9.65 5.23
CA GLY A 31 21.23 -10.70 5.70
C GLY A 31 21.65 -12.09 5.21
N TRP A 32 22.12 -12.18 3.96
CA TRP A 32 22.61 -13.44 3.39
C TRP A 32 23.94 -13.91 3.99
N LEU A 33 24.94 -13.02 4.09
CA LEU A 33 26.29 -13.39 4.56
C LEU A 33 26.36 -13.53 6.08
N ARG A 34 25.59 -12.73 6.83
CA ARG A 34 25.58 -12.69 8.29
C ARG A 34 24.14 -12.55 8.82
N PRO A 35 23.35 -13.64 8.85
CA PRO A 35 21.98 -13.64 9.36
C PRO A 35 21.80 -12.99 10.74
N ASP A 36 22.74 -13.22 11.67
CA ASP A 36 22.72 -12.64 13.02
C ASP A 36 22.69 -11.10 13.00
N TRP A 37 23.43 -10.51 12.06
CA TRP A 37 23.49 -9.06 11.90
C TRP A 37 22.19 -8.51 11.34
N GLY A 38 21.55 -9.22 10.41
CA GLY A 38 20.25 -8.85 9.87
C GLY A 38 19.19 -8.68 10.96
N ASN A 39 19.19 -9.56 11.95
CA ASN A 39 18.30 -9.45 13.12
C ASN A 39 18.71 -8.31 14.05
N ALA A 40 20.01 -8.13 14.30
CA ALA A 40 20.51 -7.11 15.21
C ALA A 40 20.23 -5.67 14.73
N VAL A 41 20.16 -5.44 13.41
CA VAL A 41 19.88 -4.11 12.84
C VAL A 41 18.39 -3.82 12.65
N TYR A 42 17.51 -4.78 12.91
CA TYR A 42 16.07 -4.66 12.63
C TYR A 42 15.39 -3.48 13.33
N PHE A 43 15.89 -3.06 14.50
CA PHE A 43 15.37 -1.88 15.22
C PHE A 43 15.41 -0.59 14.37
N LEU A 44 16.33 -0.47 13.40
CA LEU A 44 16.40 0.69 12.50
C LEU A 44 15.15 0.77 11.61
N ARG A 45 14.61 -0.38 11.19
CA ARG A 45 13.35 -0.46 10.45
C ARG A 45 12.19 -0.01 11.33
N ASP A 46 12.15 -0.41 12.59
CA ASP A 46 11.09 -0.03 13.51
C ASP A 46 11.12 1.47 13.84
N ILE A 47 12.31 2.05 14.04
CA ILE A 47 12.47 3.51 14.18
C ILE A 47 11.91 4.21 12.92
N PHE A 48 12.31 3.76 11.73
CA PHE A 48 11.87 4.36 10.48
C PHE A 48 10.34 4.31 10.32
N ILE A 49 9.72 3.15 10.57
CA ILE A 49 8.26 3.00 10.47
C ILE A 49 7.56 3.88 11.50
N ASN A 50 8.02 3.92 12.75
CA ASN A 50 7.42 4.77 13.78
C ASN A 50 7.48 6.26 13.41
N LEU A 51 8.58 6.71 12.82
CA LEU A 51 8.68 8.08 12.31
C LEU A 51 7.64 8.34 11.21
N ILE A 52 7.44 7.41 10.27
CA ILE A 52 6.40 7.59 9.25
C ILE A 52 4.99 7.58 9.86
N LYS A 53 4.69 6.63 10.75
CA LYS A 53 3.38 6.54 11.42
C LYS A 53 2.98 7.84 12.11
N SER A 54 3.96 8.53 12.71
CA SER A 54 3.74 9.83 13.36
C SER A 54 3.30 10.95 12.39
N ILE A 55 3.56 10.82 11.09
CA ILE A 55 3.22 11.80 10.06
C ILE A 55 1.80 11.58 9.53
N ILE A 56 1.33 10.34 9.47
CA ILE A 56 0.13 9.97 8.69
C ILE A 56 -1.12 10.64 9.22
N ALA A 57 -1.39 10.53 10.52
CA ALA A 57 -2.57 11.12 11.14
C ALA A 57 -2.68 12.65 10.90
N PRO A 58 -1.66 13.48 11.24
CA PRO A 58 -1.74 14.92 10.99
C PRO A 58 -1.75 15.27 9.50
N LEU A 59 -1.04 14.52 8.65
CA LEU A 59 -1.02 14.76 7.20
C LEU A 59 -2.38 14.46 6.56
N VAL A 60 -2.96 13.28 6.81
CA VAL A 60 -4.26 12.89 6.28
C VAL A 60 -5.36 13.84 6.76
N PHE A 61 -5.37 14.15 8.06
CA PHE A 61 -6.35 15.09 8.62
C PHE A 61 -6.25 16.48 7.95
N SER A 62 -5.05 17.07 7.92
CA SER A 62 -4.87 18.41 7.34
C SER A 62 -5.17 18.46 5.84
N THR A 63 -4.73 17.48 5.06
CA THR A 63 -4.95 17.42 3.60
C THR A 63 -6.43 17.26 3.25
N ILE A 64 -7.18 16.43 3.98
CA ILE A 64 -8.63 16.30 3.77
C ILE A 64 -9.35 17.59 4.10
N VAL A 65 -9.04 18.21 5.26
CA VAL A 65 -9.71 19.44 5.67
C VAL A 65 -9.48 20.56 4.66
N VAL A 66 -8.24 20.75 4.21
CA VAL A 66 -7.90 21.73 3.16
C VAL A 66 -8.58 21.38 1.85
N GLY A 67 -8.55 20.11 1.44
CA GLY A 67 -9.11 19.65 0.18
C GLY A 67 -10.62 19.88 0.08
N ILE A 68 -11.37 19.49 1.11
CA ILE A 68 -12.83 19.60 1.12
C ILE A 68 -13.28 21.05 1.31
N ALA A 69 -12.65 21.78 2.25
CA ALA A 69 -13.04 23.14 2.55
C ALA A 69 -12.68 24.13 1.43
N GLY A 70 -11.61 23.88 0.67
CA GLY A 70 -11.25 24.68 -0.50
C GLY A 70 -12.10 24.40 -1.75
N ALA A 71 -12.68 23.21 -1.89
CA ALA A 71 -13.43 22.79 -3.09
C ALA A 71 -14.94 23.13 -3.08
N GLY A 72 -15.47 23.56 -1.93
CA GLY A 72 -16.79 24.19 -1.80
C GLY A 72 -18.01 23.32 -2.13
N ALA A 73 -17.91 22.00 -2.22
CA ALA A 73 -19.08 21.17 -2.54
C ALA A 73 -19.01 19.75 -1.97
N LEU A 74 -19.77 19.51 -0.89
CA LEU A 74 -20.11 18.18 -0.36
C LEU A 74 -20.48 17.18 -1.49
N ARG A 75 -21.23 17.66 -2.48
CA ARG A 75 -21.68 16.86 -3.64
C ARG A 75 -20.53 16.36 -4.50
N LYS A 76 -19.43 17.10 -4.61
CA LYS A 76 -18.23 16.66 -5.35
C LYS A 76 -17.51 15.54 -4.60
N VAL A 77 -17.35 15.67 -3.27
CA VAL A 77 -16.69 14.66 -2.43
C VAL A 77 -17.45 13.34 -2.45
N GLY A 78 -18.77 13.37 -2.26
CA GLY A 78 -19.59 12.15 -2.30
C GLY A 78 -19.53 11.44 -3.66
N ARG A 79 -19.60 12.20 -4.77
CA ARG A 79 -19.48 11.63 -6.13
C ARG A 79 -18.10 11.02 -6.38
N MET A 80 -17.05 11.70 -5.93
CA MET A 80 -15.67 11.21 -6.03
C MET A 80 -15.47 9.93 -5.21
N GLY A 81 -16.03 9.86 -4.00
CA GLY A 81 -15.93 8.66 -3.18
C GLY A 81 -16.66 7.45 -3.77
N VAL A 82 -17.85 7.65 -4.32
CA VAL A 82 -18.57 6.58 -5.02
C VAL A 82 -17.78 6.08 -6.23
N LYS A 83 -17.24 6.99 -7.04
CA LYS A 83 -16.37 6.65 -8.17
C LYS A 83 -15.16 5.83 -7.72
N ALA A 84 -14.44 6.31 -6.71
CA ALA A 84 -13.28 5.60 -6.16
C ALA A 84 -13.64 4.20 -5.66
N LEU A 85 -14.75 4.03 -4.93
CA LEU A 85 -15.20 2.71 -4.47
C LEU A 85 -15.57 1.78 -5.62
N VAL A 86 -16.19 2.29 -6.69
CA VAL A 86 -16.49 1.50 -7.90
C VAL A 86 -15.19 1.09 -8.59
N TYR A 87 -14.23 2.01 -8.76
CA TYR A 87 -12.91 1.70 -9.29
C TYR A 87 -12.21 0.62 -8.46
N PHE A 88 -12.16 0.79 -7.13
CA PHE A 88 -11.54 -0.18 -6.22
C PHE A 88 -12.17 -1.56 -6.37
N GLU A 89 -13.50 -1.62 -6.46
CA GLU A 89 -14.17 -2.91 -6.62
C GLU A 89 -13.84 -3.59 -7.96
N LEU A 90 -13.88 -2.84 -9.06
CA LEU A 90 -13.59 -3.38 -10.38
C LEU A 90 -12.15 -3.89 -10.48
N VAL A 91 -11.20 -3.12 -9.97
CA VAL A 91 -9.77 -3.42 -10.06
C VAL A 91 -9.39 -4.58 -9.13
N THR A 92 -9.86 -4.57 -7.88
CA THR A 92 -9.62 -5.70 -6.95
C THR A 92 -10.30 -6.99 -7.42
N THR A 93 -11.49 -6.90 -8.01
CA THR A 93 -12.17 -8.06 -8.63
C THR A 93 -11.34 -8.63 -9.77
N ALA A 94 -10.80 -7.78 -10.65
CA ALA A 94 -9.91 -8.22 -11.72
C ALA A 94 -8.63 -8.87 -11.16
N ALA A 95 -8.05 -8.30 -10.10
CA ALA A 95 -6.88 -8.85 -9.41
C ALA A 95 -7.14 -10.27 -8.90
N LEU A 96 -8.32 -10.47 -8.31
CA LEU A 96 -8.80 -11.74 -7.79
C LEU A 96 -8.88 -12.81 -8.90
N PHE A 97 -9.53 -12.49 -10.02
CA PHE A 97 -9.64 -13.42 -11.15
C PHE A 97 -8.31 -13.71 -11.83
N ILE A 98 -7.40 -12.74 -11.93
CA ILE A 98 -6.05 -12.96 -12.44
C ILE A 98 -5.28 -13.90 -11.51
N GLY A 99 -5.36 -13.69 -10.19
CA GLY A 99 -4.78 -14.60 -9.20
C GLY A 99 -5.32 -16.03 -9.34
N LEU A 100 -6.64 -16.18 -9.45
CA LEU A 100 -7.31 -17.46 -9.68
C LEU A 100 -6.85 -18.14 -10.97
N ALA A 101 -6.73 -17.39 -12.07
CA ALA A 101 -6.31 -17.92 -13.36
C ALA A 101 -4.86 -18.40 -13.31
N VAL A 102 -3.95 -17.59 -12.75
CA VAL A 102 -2.52 -17.94 -12.68
C VAL A 102 -2.29 -19.15 -11.79
N VAL A 103 -2.90 -19.21 -10.60
CA VAL A 103 -2.70 -20.36 -9.69
C VAL A 103 -3.26 -21.67 -10.23
N ASN A 104 -4.36 -21.63 -10.99
CA ASN A 104 -4.89 -22.82 -11.67
C ASN A 104 -4.05 -23.25 -12.88
N PHE A 105 -3.33 -22.31 -13.50
CA PHE A 105 -2.42 -22.60 -14.59
C PHE A 105 -1.07 -23.16 -14.09
N THR A 106 -0.44 -22.48 -13.13
CA THR A 106 0.90 -22.86 -12.63
C THR A 106 0.84 -23.99 -11.61
N LYS A 107 -0.32 -24.20 -10.95
CA LYS A 107 -0.59 -25.25 -9.97
C LYS A 107 0.50 -25.40 -8.89
N PRO A 108 0.89 -24.31 -8.21
CA PRO A 108 2.05 -24.32 -7.34
C PRO A 108 1.87 -25.18 -6.08
N GLY A 109 0.63 -25.56 -5.74
CA GLY A 109 0.34 -26.42 -4.58
C GLY A 109 0.35 -27.92 -4.89
N VAL A 110 0.42 -28.32 -6.16
CA VAL A 110 0.50 -29.74 -6.53
C VAL A 110 1.86 -30.29 -6.14
N GLY A 111 1.87 -31.42 -5.41
CA GLY A 111 3.09 -32.03 -4.88
C GLY A 111 3.52 -31.49 -3.51
N VAL A 112 2.80 -30.51 -2.96
CA VAL A 112 2.99 -30.06 -1.57
C VAL A 112 2.09 -30.91 -0.66
N THR A 113 2.69 -31.59 0.31
CA THR A 113 1.97 -32.35 1.33
C THR A 113 1.78 -31.51 2.59
N LEU A 114 0.54 -31.43 3.10
CA LEU A 114 0.24 -30.74 4.34
C LEU A 114 0.53 -31.68 5.53
N THR A 115 1.78 -31.68 6.00
CA THR A 115 2.17 -32.42 7.21
C THR A 115 1.78 -31.65 8.46
N PRO A 116 1.32 -32.32 9.54
CA PRO A 116 1.07 -31.66 10.82
C PRO A 116 2.31 -30.90 11.32
N SER A 117 2.18 -29.60 11.49
CA SER A 117 3.22 -28.71 12.01
C SER A 117 2.72 -27.98 13.25
N ASP A 118 3.62 -27.35 14.02
CA ASP A 118 3.19 -26.47 15.10
C ASP A 118 2.46 -25.26 14.51
N THR A 119 1.13 -25.20 14.71
CA THR A 119 0.28 -24.10 14.27
C THR A 119 -0.05 -23.12 15.40
N GLY A 120 0.68 -23.13 16.52
CA GLY A 120 0.40 -22.29 17.69
C GLY A 120 0.31 -20.80 17.35
N ILE A 121 1.27 -20.29 16.58
CA ILE A 121 1.31 -18.90 16.10
C ILE A 121 0.10 -18.61 15.19
N ILE A 122 -0.27 -19.53 14.31
CA ILE A 122 -1.39 -19.36 13.38
C ILE A 122 -2.74 -19.37 14.12
N LYS A 123 -2.88 -20.20 15.15
CA LYS A 123 -4.07 -20.21 16.00
C LYS A 123 -4.25 -18.91 16.78
N ALA A 124 -3.16 -18.30 17.24
CA ALA A 124 -3.20 -16.97 17.87
C ALA A 124 -3.62 -15.88 16.87
N ILE A 125 -3.13 -15.93 15.63
CA ILE A 125 -3.57 -15.04 14.54
C ILE A 125 -5.08 -15.20 14.26
N GLY A 126 -5.58 -16.43 14.28
CA GLY A 126 -7.00 -16.75 14.06
C GLY A 126 -7.97 -16.35 15.17
N GLN A 127 -7.49 -15.85 16.32
CA GLN A 127 -8.36 -15.30 17.37
C GLN A 127 -8.94 -13.94 16.99
N SER A 128 -8.37 -13.28 15.98
CA SER A 128 -8.94 -12.08 15.38
C SER A 128 -10.01 -12.49 14.38
N HIS A 129 -11.28 -12.20 14.67
CA HIS A 129 -12.35 -12.45 13.70
C HIS A 129 -12.36 -11.35 12.62
N PRO A 130 -12.49 -11.71 11.32
CA PRO A 130 -12.78 -10.74 10.28
C PRO A 130 -14.05 -9.97 10.66
N LYS A 131 -14.00 -8.65 10.59
CA LYS A 131 -15.17 -7.82 10.91
C LYS A 131 -16.30 -8.13 9.94
N THR A 132 -17.52 -8.26 10.44
CA THR A 132 -18.70 -8.33 9.57
C THR A 132 -18.86 -7.02 8.77
N LEU A 133 -19.67 -7.04 7.71
CA LEU A 133 -19.92 -5.83 6.92
C LEU A 133 -20.55 -4.71 7.78
N ILE A 134 -21.43 -5.07 8.72
CA ILE A 134 -22.04 -4.13 9.67
C ILE A 134 -20.99 -3.60 10.65
N GLU A 135 -20.16 -4.46 11.22
CA GLU A 135 -19.04 -4.04 12.09
C GLU A 135 -18.05 -3.13 11.36
N THR A 136 -17.79 -3.40 10.08
CA THR A 136 -16.94 -2.56 9.24
C THR A 136 -17.56 -1.17 9.05
N ILE A 137 -18.87 -1.09 8.75
CA ILE A 137 -19.58 0.18 8.64
C ILE A 137 -19.54 0.96 9.96
N VAL A 138 -19.81 0.30 11.09
CA VAL A 138 -19.74 0.94 12.41
C VAL A 138 -18.33 1.42 12.72
N HIS A 139 -17.32 0.61 12.38
CA HIS A 139 -15.92 0.90 12.63
C HIS A 139 -15.40 2.12 11.86
N VAL A 140 -16.00 2.47 10.71
CA VAL A 140 -15.67 3.71 9.98
C VAL A 140 -15.84 4.95 10.87
N PHE A 141 -16.76 4.92 11.83
CA PHE A 141 -17.06 6.05 12.70
C PHE A 141 -16.34 5.90 14.05
N PRO A 142 -15.27 6.68 14.34
CA PRO A 142 -14.57 6.57 15.61
C PRO A 142 -15.41 7.07 16.78
N SER A 143 -15.33 6.38 17.91
CA SER A 143 -15.80 6.87 19.22
C SER A 143 -14.95 8.04 19.72
N SER A 144 -13.66 8.05 19.40
CA SER A 144 -12.69 9.09 19.75
C SER A 144 -11.67 9.27 18.63
N VAL A 145 -11.54 10.50 18.12
CA VAL A 145 -10.53 10.82 17.11
C VAL A 145 -9.10 10.62 17.63
N ILE A 146 -8.86 10.93 18.91
CA ILE A 146 -7.54 10.78 19.52
C ILE A 146 -7.16 9.30 19.57
N GLU A 147 -8.11 8.43 19.91
CA GLU A 147 -7.90 6.99 19.93
C GLU A 147 -7.59 6.44 18.53
N ALA A 148 -8.32 6.90 17.50
CA ALA A 148 -8.04 6.55 16.12
C ALA A 148 -6.62 6.96 15.68
N MET A 149 -6.17 8.16 16.08
CA MET A 149 -4.81 8.64 15.80
C MET A 149 -3.73 7.84 16.53
N VAL A 150 -3.98 7.45 17.79
CA VAL A 150 -3.03 6.63 18.57
C VAL A 150 -2.86 5.23 17.98
N HIS A 151 -3.96 4.62 17.53
CA HIS A 151 -3.95 3.28 16.95
C HIS A 151 -3.60 3.26 15.45
N GLY A 152 -3.48 4.43 14.81
CA GLY A 152 -3.17 4.52 13.39
C GLY A 152 -4.33 4.09 12.47
N ASP A 153 -5.57 4.25 12.92
CA ASP A 153 -6.75 3.91 12.12
C ASP A 153 -7.04 5.00 11.08
N VAL A 154 -6.40 4.86 9.92
CA VAL A 154 -6.50 5.81 8.81
C VAL A 154 -7.95 5.97 8.34
N LEU A 155 -8.74 4.91 8.31
CA LEU A 155 -10.13 4.96 7.81
C LEU A 155 -11.01 5.81 8.74
N GLN A 156 -10.87 5.62 10.05
CA GLN A 156 -11.55 6.44 11.05
C GLN A 156 -11.11 7.90 11.00
N ILE A 157 -9.81 8.15 10.83
CA ILE A 157 -9.26 9.50 10.68
C ILE A 157 -9.87 10.17 9.45
N VAL A 158 -9.99 9.48 8.32
CA VAL A 158 -10.62 10.00 7.10
C VAL A 158 -12.08 10.36 7.34
N ALA A 159 -12.87 9.45 7.92
CA ALA A 159 -14.29 9.68 8.18
C ALA A 159 -14.53 10.90 9.07
N PHE A 160 -13.76 11.00 10.16
CA PHE A 160 -13.80 12.18 11.04
C PHE A 160 -13.38 13.45 10.30
N SER A 161 -12.28 13.40 9.53
CA SER A 161 -11.74 14.56 8.79
C SER A 161 -12.77 15.12 7.81
N VAL A 162 -13.51 14.24 7.12
CA VAL A 162 -14.59 14.64 6.20
C VAL A 162 -15.68 15.39 6.97
N LEU A 163 -16.23 14.80 8.04
CA LEU A 163 -17.29 15.43 8.83
C LEU A 163 -16.83 16.76 9.44
N PHE A 164 -15.60 16.81 9.94
CA PHE A 164 -15.00 18.03 10.48
C PHE A 164 -14.83 19.11 9.41
N ALA A 165 -14.32 18.76 8.23
CA ALA A 165 -14.15 19.71 7.12
C ALA A 165 -15.49 20.31 6.67
N LEU A 166 -16.56 19.50 6.69
CA LEU A 166 -17.90 19.96 6.39
C LEU A 166 -18.42 20.94 7.44
N ALA A 167 -18.20 20.65 8.73
CA ALA A 167 -18.55 21.57 9.80
C ALA A 167 -17.78 22.90 9.69
N VAL A 168 -16.46 22.84 9.46
CA VAL A 168 -15.61 24.04 9.25
C VAL A 168 -16.10 24.87 8.06
N SER A 169 -16.48 24.21 6.96
CA SER A 169 -17.02 24.88 5.77
C SER A 169 -18.39 25.52 6.03
N ALA A 170 -19.26 24.82 6.77
CA ALA A 170 -20.60 25.31 7.12
C ALA A 170 -20.58 26.53 8.05
N VAL A 171 -19.54 26.66 8.89
CA VAL A 171 -19.32 27.80 9.78
C VAL A 171 -18.95 29.09 9.00
N GLY A 172 -18.55 28.98 7.73
CA GLY A 172 -18.26 30.11 6.86
C GLY A 172 -16.96 30.83 7.22
N GLU A 173 -16.99 32.17 7.30
CA GLU A 173 -15.78 32.99 7.52
C GLU A 173 -15.02 32.63 8.81
N LYS A 174 -15.73 32.25 9.87
CA LYS A 174 -15.12 31.84 11.14
C LYS A 174 -14.32 30.53 11.02
N GLY A 175 -14.55 29.72 9.97
CA GLY A 175 -13.79 28.52 9.67
C GLY A 175 -12.46 28.79 8.95
N GLN A 176 -12.29 29.98 8.34
CA GLN A 176 -11.11 30.31 7.54
C GLN A 176 -9.77 30.22 8.28
N PRO A 177 -9.66 30.64 9.56
CA PRO A 177 -8.43 30.46 10.33
C PRO A 177 -8.01 28.98 10.46
N ILE A 178 -8.98 28.08 10.62
CA ILE A 178 -8.73 26.64 10.70
C ILE A 178 -8.22 26.11 9.36
N ILE A 179 -8.84 26.51 8.25
CA ILE A 179 -8.41 26.10 6.90
C ILE A 179 -6.96 26.53 6.65
N ARG A 180 -6.60 27.78 6.96
CA ARG A 180 -5.23 28.29 6.81
C ARG A 180 -4.23 27.56 7.71
N ALA A 181 -4.63 27.24 8.95
CA ALA A 181 -3.81 26.45 9.86
C ALA A 181 -3.58 25.03 9.31
N MET A 182 -4.61 24.39 8.75
CA MET A 182 -4.49 23.07 8.13
C MET A 182 -3.65 23.10 6.86
N GLU A 183 -3.73 24.17 6.06
CA GLU A 183 -2.87 24.33 4.89
C GLU A 183 -1.39 24.39 5.30
N SER A 184 -1.09 25.22 6.31
CA SER A 184 0.26 25.30 6.87
C SER A 184 0.72 23.96 7.44
N LEU A 185 -0.15 23.27 8.19
CA LEU A 185 0.15 21.96 8.77
C LEU A 185 0.47 20.93 7.67
N SER A 186 -0.31 20.88 6.59
CA SER A 186 -0.07 19.94 5.48
C SER A 186 1.29 20.16 4.83
N GLN A 187 1.67 21.42 4.57
CA GLN A 187 2.99 21.75 4.02
C GLN A 187 4.13 21.39 4.98
N ILE A 188 3.96 21.63 6.28
CA ILE A 188 4.93 21.23 7.31
C ILE A 188 5.06 19.70 7.35
N MET A 189 3.96 18.95 7.25
CA MET A 189 3.97 17.49 7.24
C MET A 189 4.61 16.91 5.98
N PHE A 190 4.41 17.52 4.80
CA PHE A 190 5.18 17.14 3.60
C PHE A 190 6.68 17.43 3.77
N LYS A 191 7.04 18.57 4.36
CA LYS A 191 8.45 18.86 4.67
C LYS A 191 9.04 17.87 5.67
N PHE A 192 8.27 17.50 6.69
CA PHE A 192 8.66 16.50 7.68
C PHE A 192 8.83 15.12 7.03
N THR A 193 7.93 14.73 6.12
CA THR A 193 8.06 13.52 5.30
C THR A 193 9.43 13.51 4.63
N ASN A 194 9.85 14.60 3.99
CA ASN A 194 11.17 14.70 3.35
C ASN A 194 12.35 14.55 4.32
N TYR A 195 12.24 14.96 5.59
CA TYR A 195 13.29 14.72 6.58
C TYR A 195 13.37 13.26 7.00
N VAL A 196 12.23 12.63 7.27
CA VAL A 196 12.17 11.20 7.64
C VAL A 196 12.66 10.34 6.48
N MET A 197 12.32 10.72 5.25
CA MET A 197 12.74 10.02 4.04
C MET A 197 14.26 9.99 3.85
N MET A 198 15.03 10.93 4.40
CA MET A 198 16.49 10.84 4.40
C MET A 198 17.04 9.64 5.19
N PHE A 199 16.25 9.10 6.12
CA PHE A 199 16.58 7.90 6.89
C PHE A 199 16.12 6.60 6.20
N ALA A 200 15.28 6.69 5.16
CA ALA A 200 14.69 5.54 4.47
C ALA A 200 15.72 4.50 3.99
N PRO A 201 16.91 4.86 3.43
CA PRO A 201 17.89 3.87 3.01
C PRO A 201 18.34 2.91 4.12
N PHE A 202 18.46 3.41 5.35
CA PHE A 202 18.86 2.61 6.51
C PHE A 202 17.72 1.71 7.00
N GLY A 203 16.50 2.26 7.09
CA GLY A 203 15.32 1.49 7.47
C GLY A 203 15.01 0.36 6.48
N VAL A 204 15.05 0.67 5.18
CA VAL A 204 14.85 -0.30 4.08
C VAL A 204 15.96 -1.35 4.05
N GLY A 205 17.22 -0.95 4.21
CA GLY A 205 18.32 -1.91 4.27
C GLY A 205 18.23 -2.84 5.47
N ALA A 206 17.88 -2.32 6.65
CA ALA A 206 17.66 -3.13 7.85
C ALA A 206 16.48 -4.10 7.69
N ALA A 207 15.37 -3.65 7.08
CA ALA A 207 14.23 -4.50 6.76
C ALA A 207 14.67 -5.69 5.89
N MET A 208 15.36 -5.41 4.78
CA MET A 208 15.82 -6.45 3.86
C MET A 208 16.82 -7.41 4.52
N ALA A 209 17.74 -6.88 5.33
CA ALA A 209 18.72 -7.71 6.04
C ALA A 209 18.04 -8.70 6.98
N HIS A 210 17.00 -8.27 7.70
CA HIS A 210 16.20 -9.15 8.55
C HIS A 210 15.41 -10.18 7.73
N THR A 211 14.76 -9.76 6.64
CA THR A 211 13.98 -10.66 5.78
C THR A 211 14.85 -11.78 5.22
N ILE A 212 16.02 -11.46 4.65
CA ILE A 212 16.93 -12.49 4.12
C ILE A 212 17.60 -13.30 5.24
N GLY A 213 17.96 -12.66 6.35
CA GLY A 213 18.61 -13.33 7.49
C GLY A 213 17.71 -14.32 8.23
N THR A 214 16.41 -14.05 8.33
CA THR A 214 15.45 -14.95 9.01
C THR A 214 14.92 -16.05 8.10
N GLN A 215 14.56 -15.72 6.86
CA GLN A 215 13.92 -16.68 5.96
C GLN A 215 14.95 -17.53 5.22
N GLY A 216 16.19 -17.05 5.06
CA GLY A 216 17.24 -17.72 4.32
C GLY A 216 16.95 -17.89 2.83
N LEU A 217 17.96 -18.29 2.05
CA LEU A 217 17.76 -18.61 0.63
C LEU A 217 17.15 -20.00 0.40
N GLY A 218 17.16 -20.87 1.41
CA GLY A 218 16.69 -22.26 1.30
C GLY A 218 15.17 -22.41 1.22
N VAL A 219 14.41 -21.50 1.85
CA VAL A 219 12.94 -21.52 1.82
C VAL A 219 12.40 -21.23 0.40
N LEU A 220 13.18 -20.53 -0.44
CA LEU A 220 12.87 -20.29 -1.85
C LEU A 220 12.84 -21.56 -2.70
N VAL A 221 13.45 -22.68 -2.27
CA VAL A 221 13.55 -23.88 -3.11
C VAL A 221 12.23 -24.67 -3.11
N ASN A 222 11.58 -24.82 -1.95
CA ASN A 222 10.35 -25.63 -1.84
C ASN A 222 9.07 -24.84 -2.09
N LEU A 223 9.08 -23.52 -1.86
CA LEU A 223 7.92 -22.63 -2.08
C LEU A 223 8.18 -21.59 -3.17
N GLY A 224 9.31 -21.69 -3.87
CA GLY A 224 9.67 -20.81 -4.98
C GLY A 224 8.63 -20.78 -6.08
N ASN A 225 7.98 -21.91 -6.38
CA ASN A 225 6.92 -21.97 -7.39
C ASN A 225 5.73 -21.09 -7.01
N LEU A 226 5.34 -21.03 -5.73
CA LEU A 226 4.26 -20.16 -5.26
C LEU A 226 4.69 -18.68 -5.35
N VAL A 227 5.89 -18.36 -4.89
CA VAL A 227 6.43 -16.99 -4.94
C VAL A 227 6.55 -16.50 -6.39
N LEU A 228 7.16 -17.30 -7.28
CA LEU A 228 7.30 -16.98 -8.70
C LEU A 228 5.95 -16.84 -9.39
N SER A 229 4.99 -17.71 -9.08
CA SER A 229 3.62 -17.59 -9.60
C SER A 229 2.97 -16.28 -9.16
N LEU A 230 3.20 -15.86 -7.91
CA LEU A 230 2.64 -14.59 -7.41
C LEU A 230 3.25 -13.41 -8.16
N TYR A 231 4.58 -13.34 -8.25
CA TYR A 231 5.24 -12.25 -8.97
C TYR A 231 4.85 -12.22 -10.45
N LEU A 232 4.68 -13.38 -11.08
CA LEU A 232 4.11 -13.49 -12.43
C LEU A 232 2.70 -12.89 -12.49
N ALA A 233 1.81 -13.27 -11.58
CA ALA A 233 0.45 -12.74 -11.52
C ALA A 233 0.42 -11.22 -11.26
N LEU A 234 1.28 -10.71 -10.37
CA LEU A 234 1.41 -9.27 -10.11
C LEU A 234 1.91 -8.52 -11.36
N ILE A 235 2.89 -9.07 -12.09
CA ILE A 235 3.37 -8.47 -13.35
C ILE A 235 2.25 -8.45 -14.40
N ILE A 236 1.53 -9.57 -14.58
CA ILE A 236 0.39 -9.65 -15.49
C ILE A 236 -0.67 -8.61 -15.09
N PHE A 237 -0.98 -8.49 -13.80
CA PHE A 237 -1.94 -7.53 -13.28
C PHE A 237 -1.52 -6.08 -13.56
N ILE A 238 -0.27 -5.71 -13.28
CA ILE A 238 0.27 -4.37 -13.57
C ILE A 238 0.18 -4.08 -15.08
N VAL A 239 0.63 -5.00 -15.93
CA VAL A 239 0.68 -4.77 -17.38
C VAL A 239 -0.73 -4.69 -17.97
N LEU A 240 -1.64 -5.58 -17.59
CA LEU A 240 -2.97 -5.65 -18.16
C LEU A 240 -3.92 -4.62 -17.54
N ILE A 241 -4.06 -4.62 -16.21
CA ILE A 241 -5.07 -3.80 -15.52
C ILE A 241 -4.57 -2.38 -15.35
N PHE A 242 -3.40 -2.16 -14.73
CA PHE A 242 -2.88 -0.79 -14.60
C PHE A 242 -2.50 -0.20 -15.96
N GLY A 243 -1.98 -1.00 -16.89
CA GLY A 243 -1.76 -0.56 -18.28
C GLY A 243 -3.05 -0.10 -18.96
N LEU A 244 -4.16 -0.84 -18.80
CA LEU A 244 -5.46 -0.45 -19.32
C LEU A 244 -5.99 0.83 -18.65
N VAL A 245 -5.88 0.96 -17.33
CA VAL A 245 -6.29 2.17 -16.59
C VAL A 245 -5.50 3.38 -17.07
N ILE A 246 -4.17 3.27 -17.18
CA ILE A 246 -3.28 4.33 -17.68
C ILE A 246 -3.67 4.73 -19.11
N PHE A 247 -3.97 3.75 -19.96
CA PHE A 247 -4.39 3.99 -21.34
C PHE A 247 -5.73 4.74 -21.42
N ILE A 248 -6.74 4.29 -20.65
CA ILE A 248 -8.08 4.90 -20.63
C ILE A 248 -8.03 6.32 -20.05
N ALA A 249 -7.33 6.50 -18.93
CA ALA A 249 -7.19 7.79 -18.24
C ALA A 249 -6.16 8.72 -18.89
N ARG A 250 -5.48 8.27 -19.95
CA ARG A 250 -4.45 9.03 -20.71
C ARG A 250 -3.32 9.57 -19.83
N VAL A 251 -2.96 8.82 -18.79
CA VAL A 251 -1.91 9.20 -17.84
C VAL A 251 -0.55 9.11 -18.54
N PRO A 252 0.33 10.12 -18.42
CA PRO A 252 1.67 10.04 -18.99
C PRO A 252 2.51 8.98 -18.26
N LEU A 253 2.60 7.78 -18.87
CA LEU A 253 3.18 6.57 -18.26
C LEU A 253 4.55 6.81 -17.61
N TRP A 254 5.48 7.44 -18.33
CA TRP A 254 6.84 7.64 -17.84
C TRP A 254 6.91 8.59 -16.64
N GLN A 255 6.11 9.65 -16.65
CA GLN A 255 6.02 10.60 -15.55
C GLN A 255 5.34 9.97 -14.34
N PHE A 256 4.29 9.18 -14.57
CA PHE A 256 3.64 8.42 -13.50
C PHE A 256 4.61 7.43 -12.85
N VAL A 257 5.31 6.62 -13.64
CA VAL A 257 6.33 5.68 -13.12
C VAL A 257 7.41 6.42 -12.33
N ARG A 258 7.86 7.59 -12.79
CA ARG A 258 8.81 8.42 -12.03
C ARG A 258 8.25 8.94 -10.72
N ALA A 259 6.97 9.29 -10.66
CA ALA A 259 6.32 9.77 -9.44
C ALA A 259 6.14 8.64 -8.42
N VAL A 260 5.78 7.44 -8.87
CA VAL A 260 5.50 6.33 -7.94
C VAL A 260 6.73 5.50 -7.57
N ARG A 261 7.85 5.58 -8.32
CA ARG A 261 9.03 4.71 -8.10
C ARG A 261 9.54 4.69 -6.66
N GLU A 262 9.57 5.85 -6.01
CA GLU A 262 10.15 6.01 -4.68
C GLU A 262 9.19 5.50 -3.60
N PRO A 263 7.92 5.94 -3.56
CA PRO A 263 6.95 5.33 -2.64
C PRO A 263 6.75 3.83 -2.91
N ALA A 264 6.76 3.36 -4.16
CA ALA A 264 6.64 1.94 -4.51
C ALA A 264 7.84 1.11 -4.00
N ALA A 265 9.06 1.61 -4.19
CA ALA A 265 10.26 1.00 -3.63
C ALA A 265 10.21 0.94 -2.11
N LEU A 266 9.69 1.98 -1.46
CA LEU A 266 9.52 2.01 -0.02
C LEU A 266 8.53 0.95 0.45
N ALA A 267 7.33 0.93 -0.12
CA ALA A 267 6.29 -0.06 0.17
C ALA A 267 6.79 -1.50 -0.04
N PHE A 268 7.55 -1.74 -1.11
CA PHE A 268 8.17 -3.03 -1.39
C PHE A 268 9.14 -3.46 -0.29
N ALA A 269 9.99 -2.54 0.16
CA ALA A 269 11.04 -2.84 1.13
C ALA A 269 10.54 -2.99 2.57
N THR A 270 9.53 -2.21 2.95
CA THR A 270 9.04 -2.12 4.34
C THR A 270 7.83 -3.01 4.60
N THR A 271 7.29 -3.64 3.55
CA THR A 271 6.06 -4.45 3.58
C THR A 271 4.89 -3.70 4.23
N SER A 272 4.87 -2.37 4.05
CA SER A 272 3.89 -1.48 4.68
C SER A 272 3.45 -0.37 3.73
N SER A 273 2.22 -0.45 3.23
CA SER A 273 1.61 0.61 2.39
C SER A 273 1.45 1.91 3.19
N GLU A 274 1.26 1.79 4.51
CA GLU A 274 1.19 2.89 5.46
C GLU A 274 2.48 3.71 5.44
N SER A 275 3.64 3.02 5.48
CA SER A 275 4.94 3.67 5.49
C SER A 275 5.26 4.47 4.20
N ALA A 276 4.57 4.19 3.11
CA ALA A 276 4.76 4.88 1.84
C ALA A 276 3.67 5.92 1.54
N LEU A 277 2.59 5.95 2.33
CA LEU A 277 1.43 6.80 2.09
C LEU A 277 1.78 8.30 2.06
N PRO A 278 2.53 8.87 3.04
CA PRO A 278 2.87 10.29 3.00
C PRO A 278 3.63 10.69 1.73
N LYS A 279 4.60 9.86 1.32
CA LYS A 279 5.40 10.11 0.12
C LYS A 279 4.60 9.93 -1.15
N ALA A 280 3.69 8.98 -1.18
CA ALA A 280 2.77 8.78 -2.30
C ALA A 280 1.80 9.96 -2.43
N MET A 281 1.22 10.45 -1.32
CA MET A 281 0.37 11.64 -1.33
C MET A 281 1.13 12.87 -1.84
N GLU A 282 2.36 13.09 -1.36
CA GLU A 282 3.23 14.17 -1.83
C GLU A 282 3.47 14.07 -3.35
N SER A 283 3.79 12.86 -3.83
CA SER A 283 4.10 12.62 -5.25
C SER A 283 2.87 12.79 -6.15
N MET A 284 1.69 12.36 -5.69
CA MET A 284 0.43 12.54 -6.42
C MET A 284 -0.02 14.00 -6.44
N GLU A 285 0.22 14.76 -5.37
CA GLU A 285 -0.05 16.20 -5.41
C GLU A 285 0.91 16.93 -6.37
N ARG A 286 2.20 16.58 -6.33
CA ARG A 286 3.21 17.15 -7.24
C ARG A 286 2.96 16.85 -8.71
N ILE A 287 2.51 15.63 -9.04
CA ILE A 287 2.17 15.29 -10.43
C ILE A 287 0.90 16.01 -10.92
N GLY A 288 0.13 16.65 -10.03
CA GLY A 288 -1.01 17.49 -10.38
C GLY A 288 -2.37 16.89 -10.05
N VAL A 289 -2.44 15.88 -9.20
CA VAL A 289 -3.71 15.39 -8.66
C VAL A 289 -4.21 16.40 -7.61
N PRO A 290 -5.47 16.86 -7.66
CA PRO A 290 -6.01 17.81 -6.70
C PRO A 290 -5.93 17.32 -5.24
N LYS A 291 -5.59 18.21 -4.32
CA LYS A 291 -5.47 17.94 -2.86
C LYS A 291 -6.64 17.16 -2.27
N HIS A 292 -7.86 17.48 -2.70
CA HIS A 292 -9.07 16.80 -2.19
C HIS A 292 -9.20 15.35 -2.69
N ILE A 293 -8.70 15.05 -3.89
CA ILE A 293 -8.64 13.68 -4.41
C ILE A 293 -7.53 12.92 -3.68
N VAL A 294 -6.33 13.50 -3.59
CA VAL A 294 -5.20 12.89 -2.86
C VAL A 294 -5.55 12.60 -1.41
N GLY A 295 -6.11 13.59 -0.70
CA GLY A 295 -6.47 13.48 0.71
C GLY A 295 -7.56 12.46 0.99
N PHE A 296 -8.50 12.24 0.06
CA PHE A 296 -9.61 11.33 0.28
C PHE A 296 -9.38 9.94 -0.34
N VAL A 297 -9.01 9.89 -1.62
CA VAL A 297 -8.92 8.63 -2.38
C VAL A 297 -7.74 7.79 -1.94
N MET A 298 -6.56 8.38 -1.70
CA MET A 298 -5.37 7.62 -1.30
C MET A 298 -5.54 6.93 0.07
N PRO A 299 -6.01 7.62 1.12
CA PRO A 299 -6.26 6.98 2.41
C PRO A 299 -7.44 6.01 2.39
N THR A 300 -8.46 6.24 1.57
CA THR A 300 -9.57 5.28 1.42
C THR A 300 -9.12 4.01 0.70
N GLY A 301 -8.30 4.15 -0.36
CA GLY A 301 -7.74 3.03 -1.11
C GLY A 301 -6.84 2.14 -0.25
N TYR A 302 -6.18 2.70 0.77
CA TYR A 302 -5.42 1.92 1.76
C TYR A 302 -6.26 0.82 2.45
N SER A 303 -7.56 1.03 2.64
CA SER A 303 -8.45 0.05 3.30
C SER A 303 -9.31 -0.77 2.33
N PHE A 304 -9.60 -0.22 1.15
CA PHE A 304 -10.56 -0.82 0.21
C PHE A 304 -9.94 -1.32 -1.10
N ASN A 305 -8.74 -0.87 -1.45
CA ASN A 305 -8.07 -1.17 -2.71
C ASN A 305 -6.74 -1.87 -2.48
N LEU A 306 -6.85 -3.07 -1.94
CA LEU A 306 -5.72 -3.95 -1.64
C LEU A 306 -5.49 -4.94 -2.79
N ASP A 307 -5.28 -4.43 -4.01
CA ASP A 307 -5.19 -5.21 -5.25
C ASP A 307 -4.25 -6.43 -5.18
N GLY A 308 -2.98 -6.19 -4.82
CA GLY A 308 -1.97 -7.22 -4.64
C GLY A 308 -2.32 -8.19 -3.51
N SER A 309 -2.90 -7.70 -2.42
CA SER A 309 -3.34 -8.58 -1.32
C SER A 309 -4.54 -9.45 -1.72
N THR A 310 -5.49 -8.94 -2.48
CA THR A 310 -6.64 -9.70 -2.99
C THR A 310 -6.20 -10.75 -4.01
N LEU A 311 -5.29 -10.39 -4.92
CA LEU A 311 -4.67 -11.33 -5.85
C LEU A 311 -3.93 -12.44 -5.10
N TYR A 312 -3.17 -12.08 -4.06
CA TYR A 312 -2.53 -13.05 -3.17
C TYR A 312 -3.52 -13.96 -2.47
N LEU A 313 -4.61 -13.42 -1.92
CA LEU A 313 -5.61 -14.22 -1.20
C LEU A 313 -6.22 -15.28 -2.12
N ALA A 314 -6.52 -14.93 -3.37
CA ALA A 314 -6.99 -15.88 -4.38
C ALA A 314 -5.94 -16.98 -4.64
N MET A 315 -4.68 -16.59 -4.85
CA MET A 315 -3.60 -17.54 -5.09
C MET A 315 -3.29 -18.45 -3.89
N ALA A 316 -3.14 -17.86 -2.71
CA ALA A 316 -2.81 -18.55 -1.47
C ALA A 316 -3.91 -19.55 -1.09
N SER A 317 -5.17 -19.15 -1.23
CA SER A 317 -6.30 -20.02 -0.90
C SER A 317 -6.37 -21.25 -1.81
N VAL A 318 -6.20 -21.07 -3.12
CA VAL A 318 -6.20 -22.18 -4.09
C VAL A 318 -4.92 -23.01 -3.99
N PHE A 319 -3.77 -22.42 -3.70
CA PHE A 319 -2.54 -23.16 -3.40
C PHE A 319 -2.75 -24.15 -2.24
N VAL A 320 -3.34 -23.69 -1.14
CA VAL A 320 -3.64 -24.57 0.00
C VAL A 320 -4.67 -25.62 -0.39
N ALA A 321 -5.68 -25.28 -1.20
CA ALA A 321 -6.64 -26.26 -1.70
C ALA A 321 -5.96 -27.35 -2.56
N GLN A 322 -5.01 -26.99 -3.43
CA GLN A 322 -4.21 -27.95 -4.22
C GLN A 322 -3.34 -28.85 -3.34
N ALA A 323 -2.71 -28.29 -2.30
CA ALA A 323 -1.92 -29.07 -1.34
C ALA A 323 -2.81 -30.00 -0.48
N ALA A 324 -4.01 -29.55 -0.13
CA ALA A 324 -5.01 -30.33 0.57
C ALA A 324 -5.54 -31.49 -0.28
N GLU A 325 -5.69 -31.30 -1.59
CA GLU A 325 -6.05 -32.36 -2.54
C GLU A 325 -4.99 -33.47 -2.56
N ALA A 326 -3.69 -33.12 -2.58
CA ALA A 326 -2.62 -34.11 -2.50
C ALA A 326 -2.64 -34.92 -1.17
N THR A 327 -3.21 -34.35 -0.12
CA THR A 327 -3.27 -34.96 1.22
C THR A 327 -4.56 -35.77 1.44
N THR A 328 -5.69 -35.32 0.88
CA THR A 328 -7.03 -35.88 1.12
C THR A 328 -7.62 -36.64 -0.06
N GLY A 329 -7.03 -36.48 -1.25
CA GLY A 329 -7.57 -36.99 -2.52
C GLY A 329 -8.82 -36.27 -3.03
N GLN A 330 -9.30 -35.22 -2.34
CA GLN A 330 -10.51 -34.50 -2.73
C GLN A 330 -10.17 -33.27 -3.58
N HIS A 331 -10.58 -33.31 -4.85
CA HIS A 331 -10.41 -32.19 -5.77
C HIS A 331 -11.40 -31.06 -5.48
N MET A 332 -10.90 -29.83 -5.37
CA MET A 332 -11.74 -28.63 -5.27
C MET A 332 -12.17 -28.14 -6.66
N GLY A 333 -13.38 -28.50 -7.06
CA GLY A 333 -13.97 -28.06 -8.33
C GLY A 333 -14.15 -26.54 -8.44
N TRP A 334 -14.30 -26.08 -9.68
CA TRP A 334 -14.40 -24.66 -10.05
C TRP A 334 -15.50 -23.89 -9.32
N GLU A 335 -16.66 -24.50 -9.13
CA GLU A 335 -17.78 -23.88 -8.41
C GLU A 335 -17.38 -23.46 -6.99
N ARG A 336 -16.71 -24.36 -6.26
CA ARG A 336 -16.25 -24.09 -4.89
C ARG A 336 -15.13 -23.04 -4.86
N GLN A 337 -14.24 -23.04 -5.86
CA GLN A 337 -13.22 -22.00 -5.99
C GLN A 337 -13.85 -20.62 -6.24
N ILE A 338 -14.84 -20.52 -7.12
CA ILE A 338 -15.56 -19.26 -7.39
C ILE A 338 -16.30 -18.78 -6.14
N MET A 339 -16.96 -19.68 -5.40
CA MET A 339 -17.60 -19.30 -4.12
C MET A 339 -16.59 -18.81 -3.09
N MET A 340 -15.39 -19.42 -3.05
CA MET A 340 -14.29 -18.96 -2.21
C MET A 340 -13.78 -17.57 -2.64
N MET A 341 -13.71 -17.32 -3.95
CA MET A 341 -13.35 -16.01 -4.51
C MET A 341 -14.35 -14.92 -4.10
N VAL A 342 -15.66 -15.21 -4.16
CA VAL A 342 -16.71 -14.27 -3.70
C VAL A 342 -16.59 -14.01 -2.20
N ALA A 343 -16.34 -15.04 -1.40
CA ALA A 343 -16.13 -14.88 0.04
C ALA A 343 -14.89 -14.01 0.34
N LEU A 344 -13.80 -14.20 -0.39
CA LEU A 344 -12.60 -13.38 -0.28
C LEU A 344 -12.84 -11.92 -0.66
N MET A 345 -13.59 -11.67 -1.74
CA MET A 345 -13.94 -10.30 -2.17
C MET A 345 -14.67 -9.51 -1.08
N ILE A 346 -15.51 -10.19 -0.28
CA ILE A 346 -16.25 -9.55 0.81
C ILE A 346 -15.36 -9.41 2.06
N THR A 347 -14.62 -10.46 2.42
CA THR A 347 -13.86 -10.53 3.68
C THR A 347 -12.50 -9.83 3.62
N SER A 348 -11.97 -9.53 2.43
CA SER A 348 -10.71 -8.80 2.27
C SER A 348 -10.85 -7.28 2.40
N LYS A 349 -12.09 -6.76 2.39
CA LYS A 349 -12.37 -5.32 2.45
C LYS A 349 -12.57 -4.86 3.89
N GLY A 350 -12.11 -3.64 4.19
CA GLY A 350 -12.35 -3.04 5.50
C GLY A 350 -11.64 -3.76 6.65
N VAL A 351 -10.72 -4.67 6.33
CA VAL A 351 -9.77 -5.20 7.30
C VAL A 351 -8.82 -4.06 7.62
N ALA A 352 -9.13 -3.35 8.70
CA ALA A 352 -8.25 -2.36 9.28
C ALA A 352 -6.84 -2.95 9.43
N ALA A 353 -5.82 -2.10 9.32
CA ALA A 353 -4.41 -2.47 9.20
C ALA A 353 -3.84 -3.14 10.46
N VAL A 354 -4.29 -4.35 10.72
CA VAL A 354 -3.70 -5.26 11.70
C VAL A 354 -2.50 -5.91 11.00
N PRO A 355 -1.32 -5.97 11.65
CA PRO A 355 -0.20 -6.75 11.12
C PRO A 355 -0.66 -8.14 10.71
N ARG A 356 -0.31 -8.57 9.48
CA ARG A 356 -0.70 -9.88 8.93
C ARG A 356 -2.22 -10.07 8.74
N ALA A 357 -2.97 -8.97 8.55
CA ALA A 357 -4.40 -8.99 8.22
C ALA A 357 -4.77 -9.97 7.09
N SER A 358 -3.95 -10.05 6.04
CA SER A 358 -4.16 -10.99 4.93
C SER A 358 -4.16 -12.46 5.38
N LEU A 359 -3.33 -12.84 6.35
CA LEU A 359 -3.29 -14.20 6.88
C LEU A 359 -4.52 -14.53 7.75
N VAL A 360 -5.08 -13.54 8.45
CA VAL A 360 -6.34 -13.70 9.20
C VAL A 360 -7.49 -13.99 8.24
N VAL A 361 -7.61 -13.20 7.18
CA VAL A 361 -8.63 -13.38 6.13
C VAL A 361 -8.48 -14.72 5.43
N LEU A 362 -7.24 -15.07 5.07
CA LEU A 362 -6.91 -16.34 4.44
C LEU A 362 -7.32 -17.51 5.34
N LEU A 363 -6.93 -17.48 6.62
CA LEU A 363 -7.25 -18.54 7.57
C LEU A 363 -8.76 -18.69 7.77
N GLY A 364 -9.48 -17.57 7.94
CA GLY A 364 -10.94 -17.57 8.07
C GLY A 364 -11.61 -18.22 6.87
N THR A 365 -11.18 -17.84 5.67
CA THR A 365 -11.69 -18.40 4.41
C THR A 365 -11.37 -19.89 4.29
N LEU A 366 -10.13 -20.29 4.52
CA LEU A 366 -9.73 -21.69 4.43
C LEU A 366 -10.51 -22.57 5.41
N ASN A 367 -10.80 -22.09 6.62
CA ASN A 367 -11.63 -22.82 7.58
C ASN A 367 -13.09 -23.00 7.12
N SER A 368 -13.62 -22.09 6.30
CA SER A 368 -14.95 -22.24 5.71
C SER A 368 -14.97 -23.17 4.49
N PHE A 369 -13.87 -23.22 3.74
CA PHE A 369 -13.82 -23.91 2.45
C PHE A 369 -13.01 -25.21 2.44
N LEU A 370 -12.26 -25.55 3.48
CA LEU A 370 -11.50 -26.79 3.60
C LEU A 370 -11.91 -27.61 4.82
N PRO A 371 -11.63 -28.93 4.83
CA PRO A 371 -11.79 -29.77 6.02
C PRO A 371 -11.08 -29.19 7.24
N ALA A 372 -11.68 -29.41 8.41
CA ALA A 372 -11.18 -28.89 9.69
C ALA A 372 -9.70 -29.26 9.93
N GLY A 373 -8.91 -28.28 10.37
CA GLY A 373 -7.49 -28.46 10.69
C GLY A 373 -6.53 -28.22 9.52
N LEU A 374 -6.98 -28.33 8.26
CA LEU A 374 -6.11 -28.11 7.09
C LEU A 374 -5.80 -26.63 6.84
N GLY A 375 -6.75 -25.73 7.14
CA GLY A 375 -6.55 -24.28 7.01
C GLY A 375 -5.31 -23.76 7.76
N PRO A 376 -5.21 -23.98 9.09
CA PRO A 376 -4.04 -23.57 9.87
C PRO A 376 -2.72 -24.14 9.37
N ILE A 377 -2.71 -25.41 8.94
CA ILE A 377 -1.49 -26.07 8.42
C ILE A 377 -1.08 -25.43 7.10
N GLY A 378 -2.02 -25.20 6.19
CA GLY A 378 -1.75 -24.53 4.91
C GLY A 378 -1.24 -23.10 5.07
N VAL A 379 -1.83 -22.33 5.99
CA VAL A 379 -1.34 -20.98 6.33
C VAL A 379 0.06 -21.03 6.93
N ALA A 380 0.37 -22.03 7.77
CA ALA A 380 1.71 -22.22 8.31
C ALA A 380 2.76 -22.50 7.21
N VAL A 381 2.40 -23.25 6.17
CA VAL A 381 3.27 -23.46 5.00
C VAL A 381 3.56 -22.14 4.29
N ILE A 382 2.54 -21.30 4.08
CA ILE A 382 2.72 -20.00 3.41
C ILE A 382 3.47 -19.01 4.30
N PHE A 383 3.30 -19.08 5.61
CA PHE A 383 3.88 -18.15 6.59
C PHE A 383 5.41 -17.99 6.42
N GLY A 384 6.12 -19.05 6.05
CA GLY A 384 7.57 -19.01 5.81
C GLY A 384 7.99 -18.17 4.60
N VAL A 385 7.11 -17.94 3.62
CA VAL A 385 7.38 -17.11 2.43
C VAL A 385 6.55 -15.83 2.37
N ASP A 386 5.63 -15.64 3.32
CA ASP A 386 4.65 -14.55 3.27
C ASP A 386 5.32 -13.18 3.21
N GLU A 387 6.43 -12.99 3.93
CA GLU A 387 7.17 -11.73 3.90
C GLU A 387 7.63 -11.37 2.48
N LEU A 388 8.22 -12.32 1.73
CA LEU A 388 8.68 -12.10 0.36
C LEU A 388 7.51 -11.81 -0.61
N MET A 389 6.37 -12.45 -0.36
CA MET A 389 5.14 -12.18 -1.09
C MET A 389 4.59 -10.79 -0.75
N ASP A 390 4.69 -10.36 0.52
CA ASP A 390 4.19 -9.05 1.00
C ASP A 390 4.86 -7.87 0.34
N MET A 391 6.14 -7.99 0.04
CA MET A 391 6.90 -6.97 -0.67
C MET A 391 6.21 -6.62 -2.01
N GLY A 392 5.92 -7.63 -2.82
CA GLY A 392 5.22 -7.46 -4.09
C GLY A 392 3.79 -6.95 -3.90
N ARG A 393 3.02 -7.56 -2.98
CA ARG A 393 1.62 -7.22 -2.70
C ARG A 393 1.47 -5.75 -2.32
N THR A 394 2.27 -5.30 -1.37
CA THR A 394 2.26 -3.94 -0.83
C THR A 394 2.63 -2.92 -1.88
N CYS A 395 3.64 -3.22 -2.70
CA CYS A 395 4.03 -2.37 -3.82
C CYS A 395 2.89 -2.17 -4.83
N VAL A 396 2.22 -3.27 -5.22
CA VAL A 396 1.09 -3.20 -6.17
C VAL A 396 -0.11 -2.46 -5.59
N ASN A 397 -0.46 -2.69 -4.32
CA ASN A 397 -1.51 -1.95 -3.62
C ASN A 397 -1.28 -0.44 -3.69
N LEU A 398 -0.04 -0.01 -3.40
CA LEU A 398 0.32 1.40 -3.42
C LEU A 398 0.19 2.00 -4.83
N ILE A 399 0.70 1.30 -5.85
CA ILE A 399 0.61 1.75 -7.24
C ILE A 399 -0.85 1.87 -7.68
N GLY A 400 -1.70 0.90 -7.32
CA GLY A 400 -3.13 0.92 -7.61
C GLY A 400 -3.84 2.11 -6.99
N ASN A 401 -3.52 2.44 -5.73
CA ASN A 401 -4.03 3.63 -5.05
C ASN A 401 -3.59 4.91 -5.74
N CYS A 402 -2.33 4.99 -6.17
CA CYS A 402 -1.80 6.10 -6.95
C CYS A 402 -2.47 6.26 -8.33
N LEU A 403 -3.23 5.28 -8.85
CA LEU A 403 -3.95 5.37 -10.14
C LEU A 403 -5.44 5.69 -10.00
N ALA A 404 -5.97 5.65 -8.78
CA ALA A 404 -7.41 5.68 -8.52
C ALA A 404 -8.10 7.05 -8.68
N TRP A 405 -7.43 8.03 -9.27
CA TRP A 405 -7.93 9.40 -9.45
C TRP A 405 -8.65 9.64 -10.78
N GLU A 406 -8.88 8.59 -11.60
CA GLU A 406 -9.81 8.56 -12.74
C GLU A 406 -9.73 9.74 -13.74
N GLY A 407 -8.52 10.22 -14.08
CA GLY A 407 -8.38 11.29 -15.08
C GLY A 407 -8.65 12.71 -14.56
N GLU A 408 -8.93 12.90 -13.27
CA GLU A 408 -9.01 14.23 -12.65
C GLU A 408 -7.61 14.70 -12.19
N PHE A 409 -6.81 15.19 -13.14
CA PHE A 409 -5.46 15.70 -12.90
C PHE A 409 -5.12 16.87 -13.83
N ASP A 410 -4.15 17.70 -13.43
CA ASP A 410 -3.60 18.73 -14.31
C ASP A 410 -2.66 18.10 -15.35
N ASP A 411 -3.18 17.92 -16.56
CA ASP A 411 -2.44 17.41 -17.73
C ASP A 411 -1.12 18.14 -18.00
N LYS A 412 -1.07 19.46 -17.76
CA LYS A 412 0.13 20.26 -18.00
C LYS A 412 1.17 19.96 -16.94
N ARG A 413 0.76 19.91 -15.66
CA ARG A 413 1.65 19.61 -14.53
C ARG A 413 2.18 18.17 -14.60
N ALA A 414 1.33 17.21 -14.96
CA ALA A 414 1.74 15.81 -15.06
C ALA A 414 2.76 15.56 -16.18
N ARG A 415 2.66 16.25 -17.31
CA ARG A 415 3.61 16.08 -18.42
C ARG A 415 5.00 16.63 -18.11
N VAL A 416 5.09 17.65 -17.26
CA VAL A 416 6.35 18.30 -16.86
C VAL A 416 6.93 17.74 -15.56
N PHE A 417 6.26 16.77 -14.93
CA PHE A 417 6.75 16.12 -13.71
C PHE A 417 8.14 15.49 -13.90
N GLY A 418 9.05 15.74 -12.96
CA GLY A 418 10.45 15.33 -13.00
C GLY A 418 11.27 16.03 -14.09
N THR A 419 10.78 17.14 -14.65
CA THR A 419 11.48 17.94 -15.65
C THR A 419 11.88 19.32 -15.09
N PRO A 420 12.85 20.01 -15.69
CA PRO A 420 13.25 21.35 -15.24
C PRO A 420 12.13 22.39 -15.23
N GLN A 421 11.06 22.16 -15.99
CA GLN A 421 9.90 23.04 -16.09
C GLN A 421 8.98 22.93 -14.87
N GLU A 422 9.06 21.83 -14.10
CA GLU A 422 8.33 21.65 -12.83
C GLU A 422 8.75 22.70 -11.79
N VAL A 423 10.06 22.94 -11.63
CA VAL A 423 10.61 23.91 -10.65
C VAL A 423 10.05 25.31 -10.88
N GLU A 424 9.92 25.71 -12.14
CA GLU A 424 9.42 27.04 -12.48
C GLU A 424 7.92 27.19 -12.15
N LEU A 425 7.16 26.10 -12.25
CA LEU A 425 5.75 26.07 -11.88
C LEU A 425 5.56 26.06 -10.37
N ASP A 426 6.32 25.24 -9.63
CA ASP A 426 6.23 25.13 -8.17
C ASP A 426 6.66 26.43 -7.46
N LEU A 427 7.67 27.12 -7.98
CA LEU A 427 8.06 28.45 -7.48
C LEU A 427 6.99 29.51 -7.75
N LYS A 428 6.23 29.39 -8.85
CA LYS A 428 5.12 30.29 -9.17
C LYS A 428 3.87 30.01 -8.35
N SER A 429 3.63 28.77 -7.93
CA SER A 429 2.48 28.39 -7.09
C SER A 429 2.70 28.66 -5.59
N GLY A 430 3.94 28.92 -5.17
CA GLY A 430 4.27 29.17 -3.76
C GLY A 430 4.45 27.90 -2.92
N ASP A 431 4.52 26.73 -3.58
CA ASP A 431 4.70 25.44 -2.92
C ASP A 431 6.18 25.18 -2.57
N LEU A 432 6.67 25.87 -1.55
CA LEU A 432 8.08 25.84 -1.12
C LEU A 432 8.61 24.42 -0.82
N ALA A 433 7.76 23.55 -0.28
CA ALA A 433 8.11 22.15 -0.01
C ALA A 433 8.46 21.37 -1.30
N PHE A 434 7.74 21.62 -2.40
CA PHE A 434 7.96 20.93 -3.67
C PHE A 434 9.17 21.48 -4.42
N ALA A 435 9.38 22.80 -4.40
CA ALA A 435 10.56 23.43 -4.99
C ALA A 435 11.87 22.86 -4.39
N ASP A 436 11.90 22.61 -3.08
CA ASP A 436 13.05 22.00 -2.40
C ASP A 436 13.24 20.52 -2.78
N ALA A 437 12.17 19.76 -3.00
CA ALA A 437 12.25 18.36 -3.42
C ALA A 437 12.84 18.23 -4.83
N VAL A 438 12.43 19.11 -5.77
CA VAL A 438 12.99 19.11 -7.12
C VAL A 438 14.44 19.63 -7.16
N ALA A 439 14.78 20.62 -6.33
CA ALA A 439 16.18 21.03 -6.14
C ALA A 439 17.04 19.87 -5.60
N ARG A 440 16.40 18.96 -4.85
CA ARG A 440 16.95 17.68 -4.43
C ARG A 440 16.67 16.54 -5.43
N GLY A 441 16.47 16.81 -6.72
CA GLY A 441 16.50 15.81 -7.80
C GLY A 441 15.68 14.54 -7.57
N ASP A 442 14.61 14.62 -6.78
CA ASP A 442 13.73 13.52 -6.41
C ASP A 442 12.49 13.45 -7.31
#